data_AF-A0A162MCL6-F1
#
_entry.id   AF-A0A162MCL6-F1
#
_cell.length_a   1.000
_cell.length_b   1.000
_cell.length_c   1.000
_cell.angle_alpha   90.00
_cell.angle_beta   90.00
_cell.angle_gamma   90.00
#
_symmetry.space_group_name_H-M   'P 1'
#
loop_
_entity.id
_entity.type
_entity.pdbx_description
1 polymer ?
#
loop_
_entity_poly.entity_id
_entity_poly.type
_entity_poly.pdbx_seq_one_letter_code
_entity_poly.pdbx_strand_id
1 'polypeptide(L)'
;MKVNKMILNISLWLAVLAILFIPGNAPTEGADRIKYGFPLRFFIQYQQNSWFIKGVSIDLFGYFVNVVIIYAVISGLQYINNKRKNRRNDQ
;
A
#
# COMPACT_ATOMS: atom_id res chain seq x y z
N MET A 1 4.66 23.64 3.74
CA MET A 1 4.68 22.49 2.80
C MET A 1 3.33 22.41 2.10
N LYS A 2 3.26 22.57 0.77
CA LYS A 2 2.01 22.33 0.03
C LYS A 2 1.90 20.82 -0.20
N VAL A 3 1.00 20.16 0.52
CA VAL A 3 0.72 18.73 0.30
C VAL A 3 0.12 18.56 -1.09
N ASN A 4 0.72 17.72 -1.93
CA ASN A 4 0.21 17.48 -3.27
C ASN A 4 -0.98 16.51 -3.19
N LYS A 5 -2.19 17.06 -3.18
CA LYS A 5 -3.45 16.31 -3.04
C LYS A 5 -3.60 15.20 -4.09
N MET A 6 -3.08 15.39 -5.30
CA MET A 6 -3.13 14.40 -6.37
C MET A 6 -2.28 13.17 -6.02
N ILE A 7 -1.06 13.37 -5.54
CA ILE A 7 -0.15 12.28 -5.14
C ILE A 7 -0.71 11.54 -3.92
N LEU A 8 -1.32 12.27 -2.98
CA LEU A 8 -1.98 11.68 -1.82
C LEU A 8 -3.14 10.78 -2.26
N ASN A 9 -3.98 11.23 -3.19
CA ASN A 9 -5.09 10.43 -3.72
C ASN A 9 -4.58 9.17 -4.45
N ILE A 10 -3.55 9.30 -5.28
CA ILE A 10 -2.92 8.16 -5.96
C ILE A 10 -2.37 7.16 -4.94
N SER A 11 -1.73 7.64 -3.87
CA SER A 11 -1.17 6.79 -2.82
C SER A 11 -2.26 6.04 -2.04
N LEU A 12 -3.39 6.71 -1.79
CA LEU A 12 -4.59 6.13 -1.16
C LEU A 12 -5.12 4.95 -2.01
N TRP A 13 -5.29 5.18 -3.31
CA TRP A 13 -5.76 4.16 -4.25
C TRP A 13 -4.76 3.02 -4.43
N LEU A 14 -3.46 3.31 -4.51
CA LEU A 14 -2.43 2.27 -4.57
C LEU A 14 -2.44 1.39 -3.33
N ALA A 15 -2.61 1.97 -2.13
CA ALA A 15 -2.70 1.21 -0.90
C ALA A 15 -3.92 0.27 -0.89
N VAL A 16 -5.07 0.74 -1.36
CA VAL A 16 -6.29 -0.09 -1.49
C VAL A 16 -6.08 -1.22 -2.50
N LEU A 17 -5.53 -0.91 -3.68
CA LEU A 17 -5.23 -1.92 -4.69
C LEU A 17 -4.22 -2.96 -4.18
N ALA A 18 -3.21 -2.55 -3.41
CA ALA A 18 -2.26 -3.47 -2.81
C ALA A 18 -2.94 -4.45 -1.84
N ILE A 19 -3.91 -3.99 -1.05
CA ILE A 19 -4.67 -4.84 -0.13
C ILE A 19 -5.59 -5.81 -0.89
N LEU A 20 -6.15 -5.40 -2.03
CA LEU A 20 -7.07 -6.24 -2.81
C LEU A 20 -6.35 -7.26 -3.69
N PHE A 21 -5.23 -6.87 -4.31
CA PHE A 21 -4.60 -7.64 -5.38
C PHE A 21 -3.27 -8.30 -5.02
N ILE A 22 -2.64 -7.94 -3.88
CA ILE A 22 -1.36 -8.53 -3.47
C ILE A 22 -1.59 -9.53 -2.34
N PRO A 23 -1.79 -10.82 -2.66
CA PRO A 23 -1.78 -11.87 -1.66
C PRO A 23 -0.36 -12.02 -1.09
N GLY A 24 -0.28 -12.07 0.22
CA GLY A 24 0.93 -12.31 1.00
C GLY A 24 1.01 -13.77 1.41
N ASN A 25 2.18 -14.38 1.18
CA ASN A 25 2.45 -15.76 1.59
C ASN A 25 2.47 -15.88 3.12
N ALA A 26 1.55 -16.65 3.68
CA ALA A 26 1.82 -17.63 4.74
C ALA A 26 0.53 -18.38 5.10
N PRO A 27 0.49 -19.72 5.00
CA PRO A 27 -0.43 -20.51 5.77
C PRO A 27 0.06 -20.50 7.23
N THR A 28 -0.67 -19.85 8.13
CA THR A 28 -0.50 -20.08 9.57
C THR A 28 -1.30 -21.31 9.94
N GLU A 29 -0.61 -22.31 10.51
CA GLU A 29 -1.21 -23.55 11.01
C GLU A 29 -2.43 -23.25 11.90
N GLY A 30 -3.59 -23.78 11.53
CA GLY A 30 -4.81 -23.78 12.35
C GLY A 30 -5.91 -22.79 11.99
N ALA A 31 -5.71 -21.84 11.06
CA ALA A 31 -6.81 -21.01 10.56
C ALA A 31 -6.52 -20.49 9.14
N ASP A 32 -7.54 -20.49 8.27
CA ASP A 32 -7.54 -19.92 6.90
C ASP A 32 -7.39 -18.39 6.92
N ARG A 33 -6.23 -17.93 7.41
CA ARG A 33 -5.82 -16.53 7.45
C ARG A 33 -4.85 -16.31 6.30
N ILE A 34 -5.27 -15.50 5.34
CA ILE A 34 -4.41 -15.09 4.25
C ILE A 34 -3.97 -13.65 4.55
N LYS A 35 -2.67 -13.39 4.43
CA LYS A 35 -2.12 -12.04 4.57
C LYS A 35 -2.29 -11.32 3.23
N TYR A 36 -2.66 -10.05 3.22
CA TYR A 36 -2.77 -9.24 1.99
C TYR A 36 -2.18 -7.85 2.21
N GLY A 37 -1.61 -7.25 1.16
CA GLY A 37 -1.14 -5.86 1.21
C GLY A 37 0.37 -5.67 1.03
N PHE A 38 0.73 -4.42 0.74
CA PHE A 38 2.11 -3.95 0.53
C PHE A 38 2.18 -2.44 0.79
N PRO A 39 3.21 -1.89 1.48
CA PRO A 39 4.35 -2.58 2.09
C PRO A 39 4.07 -3.28 3.44
N LEU A 40 3.21 -2.72 4.30
CA LEU A 40 2.68 -3.42 5.49
C LEU A 40 1.52 -4.32 5.08
N ARG A 41 1.48 -5.52 5.66
CA ARG A 41 0.52 -6.58 5.36
C ARG A 41 -0.60 -6.61 6.40
N PHE A 42 -1.82 -6.87 5.96
CA PHE A 42 -3.02 -7.03 6.77
C PHE A 42 -3.47 -8.48 6.79
N PHE A 43 -4.27 -8.84 7.79
CA PHE A 43 -4.81 -10.19 7.92
C PHE A 43 -6.27 -10.22 7.45
N ILE A 44 -6.56 -11.07 6.48
CA ILE A 44 -7.93 -11.37 6.04
C ILE A 44 -8.27 -12.78 6.53
N GLN A 45 -9.37 -12.90 7.28
CA GLN A 45 -9.90 -14.19 7.74
C GLN A 45 -10.98 -14.68 6.77
N TYR A 46 -10.72 -15.81 6.11
CA TYR A 46 -11.72 -16.51 5.31
C TYR A 46 -12.45 -17.55 6.15
N GLN A 47 -13.71 -17.80 5.82
CA GLN A 47 -14.47 -18.87 6.47
C GLN A 47 -14.09 -20.21 5.83
N GLN A 48 -13.73 -21.19 6.67
CA GLN A 48 -13.14 -22.48 6.29
C GLN A 48 -13.95 -23.35 5.29
N ASN A 49 -15.19 -22.95 4.96
CA ASN A 49 -16.11 -23.67 4.08
C ASN A 49 -16.87 -22.75 3.10
N SER A 50 -16.45 -21.50 2.92
CA SER A 50 -17.17 -20.55 2.08
C SER A 50 -16.25 -19.48 1.53
N TRP A 51 -16.43 -19.12 0.25
CA TRP A 51 -15.80 -17.93 -0.36
C TRP A 51 -16.25 -16.60 0.30
N PHE A 52 -17.08 -16.65 1.33
CA PHE A 52 -17.46 -15.49 2.12
C PHE A 52 -16.36 -15.08 3.11
N ILE A 53 -15.99 -13.80 3.01
CA ILE A 53 -15.08 -13.12 3.93
C ILE A 53 -15.83 -12.95 5.26
N LYS A 54 -15.37 -13.65 6.31
CA LYS A 54 -16.00 -13.58 7.65
C LYS A 54 -15.64 -12.30 8.40
N GLY A 55 -14.47 -11.75 8.10
CA GLY A 55 -14.02 -10.49 8.70
C GLY A 55 -12.74 -9.99 8.05
N VAL A 56 -12.73 -8.71 7.70
CA VAL A 56 -11.53 -7.99 7.32
C VAL A 56 -11.10 -7.16 8.53
N SER A 57 -10.02 -7.56 9.19
CA SER A 57 -9.40 -6.76 10.25
C SER A 57 -8.37 -5.84 9.60
N ILE A 58 -8.84 -4.72 9.05
CA ILE A 58 -7.94 -3.68 8.54
C ILE A 58 -7.40 -2.90 9.72
N ASP A 59 -6.09 -3.03 9.97
CA ASP A 59 -5.40 -2.13 10.88
C ASP A 59 -5.33 -0.73 10.24
N LEU A 60 -6.21 0.17 10.65
CA LEU A 60 -6.28 1.55 10.15
C LEU A 60 -4.94 2.29 10.29
N PHE A 61 -4.18 1.98 11.34
CA PHE A 61 -2.86 2.56 11.55
C PHE A 61 -1.86 2.03 10.51
N GLY A 62 -1.82 0.72 10.29
CA GLY A 62 -1.02 0.10 9.24
C GLY A 62 -1.38 0.62 7.84
N TYR A 63 -2.67 0.87 7.58
CA TYR A 63 -3.14 1.47 6.34
C TYR A 63 -2.59 2.89 6.14
N PHE A 64 -2.68 3.72 7.19
CA PHE A 64 -2.14 5.08 7.13
C PHE A 64 -0.63 5.09 6.88
N VAL A 65 0.11 4.21 7.54
CA VAL A 65 1.55 4.07 7.34
C VAL A 65 1.88 3.65 5.89
N ASN A 66 1.11 2.71 5.30
CA ASN A 66 1.27 2.35 3.89
C ASN A 66 1.08 3.54 2.95
N VAL A 67 0.01 4.32 3.17
CA VAL A 67 -0.26 5.53 2.37
C VAL A 67 0.89 6.53 2.48
N VAL A 68 1.43 6.74 3.69
CA VAL A 68 2.57 7.64 3.93
C VAL A 68 3.84 7.13 3.23
N ILE A 69 4.14 5.84 3.30
CA ILE A 69 5.30 5.25 2.63
C ILE A 69 5.19 5.42 1.11
N ILE A 70 4.04 5.07 0.52
CA ILE A 70 3.80 5.21 -0.93
C ILE A 70 3.93 6.68 -1.35
N TYR A 71 3.33 7.60 -0.59
CA TYR A 71 3.43 9.04 -0.83
C TYR A 71 4.87 9.54 -0.77
N ALA A 72 5.65 9.09 0.21
CA ALA A 72 7.06 9.45 0.36
C ALA A 72 7.91 8.94 -0.81
N VAL A 73 7.68 7.70 -1.26
CA VAL A 73 8.37 7.10 -2.42
C VAL A 73 8.07 7.90 -3.70
N ILE A 74 6.80 8.20 -3.98
CA ILE A 74 6.42 8.96 -5.17
C ILE A 74 6.99 10.37 -5.12
N SER A 75 6.90 11.04 -3.97
CA SER A 75 7.46 12.38 -3.78
C SER A 75 8.98 12.40 -3.93
N GLY A 76 9.67 11.39 -3.40
CA GLY A 76 11.12 11.23 -3.53
C GLY A 76 11.55 10.99 -4.99
N LEU A 77 10.83 10.14 -5.72
CA LEU A 77 11.07 9.91 -7.15
C LEU A 77 10.85 11.18 -7.98
N GLN A 78 9.79 11.94 -7.72
CA GLN A 78 9.57 13.23 -8.36
C GLN A 78 10.70 14.22 -8.08
N TYR A 79 11.17 14.28 -6.83
CA TYR A 79 12.28 15.15 -6.46
C TYR A 79 13.57 14.78 -7.19
N ILE A 80 13.91 13.48 -7.26
CA ILE A 80 15.09 13.00 -7.99
C ILE A 80 14.96 13.29 -9.49
N ASN A 81 13.78 13.06 -10.09
CA ASN A 81 13.55 13.33 -11.50
C ASN A 81 13.66 14.82 -11.83
N ASN A 82 13.09 15.70 -11.02
CA ASN A 82 13.24 17.15 -11.19
C ASN A 82 14.71 17.58 -11.04
N LYS A 83 15.43 17.03 -10.06
CA LYS A 83 16.86 17.33 -9.88
C LYS A 83 17.69 16.87 -11.08
N ARG A 84 17.38 15.72 -11.67
CA ARG A 84 18.05 15.22 -12.89
C ARG A 84 17.70 16.05 -14.13
N LYS A 85 16.45 16.50 -14.26
CA LYS A 85 16.01 17.33 -15.38
C LYS A 85 16.66 18.71 -15.38
N ASN A 86 16.75 19.36 -14.21
CA ASN A 86 17.45 20.65 -14.10
C ASN A 86 18.92 20.51 -14.50
N ARG A 87 19.62 19.47 -14.05
CA ARG A 87 21.02 19.22 -14.46
C ARG A 87 21.21 18.98 -15.96
N ARG A 88 20.19 18.51 -16.69
CA ARG A 88 20.25 18.35 -18.16
C ARG A 88 19.98 19.65 -18.91
N ASN A 89 19.26 20.59 -18.32
CA ASN A 89 18.98 21.89 -18.94
C ASN A 89 20.13 22.90 -18.71
N ASP A 90 21.01 22.63 -17.75
CA ASP A 90 22.21 23.42 -17.47
C ASP A 90 23.45 22.95 -18.27
N GLN A 91 23.30 21.99 -19.18
CA GLN A 91 24.32 21.53 -20.15
C GLN A 91 23.90 21.91 -21.57
#